data_AF-A0A6F9E710-F1
#
_entry.id   AF-A0A6F9E710-F1
#
_cell.length_a   1.000
_cell.length_b   1.000
_cell.length_c   1.000
_cell.angle_alpha   90.00
_cell.angle_beta   90.00
_cell.angle_gamma   90.00
#
_symmetry.space_group_name_H-M   'P 1'
#
loop_
_entity.id
_entity.type
_entity.pdbx_description
1 polymer ?
#
loop_
_entity_poly.entity_id
_entity_poly.type
_entity_poly.pdbx_seq_one_letter_code
_entity_poly.pdbx_strand_id
1 'polypeptide(L)'
;MPGSEGITGLLGVMDVKVAFATEDGVTVNCHFGHAQSFDIYEIGTEGSRFLERRMIEDGEEEVQRIDGRIEAIRDCAILYVNAIGAAAAARVTRARIHPVKVREGEPLVSILADMHRVLTHNPPPWLRKILMSEAGAANSSGP
;
A
#
# COMPACT_ATOMS: atom_id res chain seq x y z
N MET A 1 -37.34 20.77 2.01
CA MET A 1 -36.94 19.56 1.27
C MET A 1 -35.58 19.12 1.83
N PRO A 2 -35.51 18.13 2.73
CA PRO A 2 -34.23 17.58 3.16
C PRO A 2 -33.94 16.35 2.29
N GLY A 3 -32.93 16.41 1.43
CA GLY A 3 -32.65 15.28 0.54
C GLY A 3 -31.38 15.47 -0.25
N SER A 4 -30.25 15.04 0.33
CA SER A 4 -29.19 14.31 -0.38
C SER A 4 -27.93 14.01 0.46
N GLU A 5 -27.79 14.47 1.71
CA GLU A 5 -26.53 14.30 2.46
C GLU A 5 -26.40 12.98 3.25
N GLY A 6 -27.18 11.95 2.92
CA GLY A 6 -27.48 10.86 3.87
C GLY A 6 -26.91 9.46 3.62
N ILE A 7 -26.04 9.21 2.62
CA ILE A 7 -25.59 7.82 2.35
C ILE A 7 -24.07 7.59 2.28
N THR A 8 -23.25 8.63 2.15
CA THR A 8 -21.78 8.46 2.12
C THR A 8 -21.18 8.38 3.53
N GLY A 9 -21.87 8.88 4.56
CA GLY A 9 -21.33 8.99 5.92
C GLY A 9 -21.48 7.75 6.82
N LEU A 10 -21.96 6.61 6.32
CA LEU A 10 -22.27 5.43 7.17
C LEU A 10 -21.68 4.09 6.72
N LEU A 11 -20.88 4.09 5.66
CA LEU A 11 -19.98 2.98 5.34
C LEU A 11 -18.59 3.49 5.70
N GLY A 12 -18.05 3.03 6.83
CA GLY A 12 -16.72 3.41 7.29
C GLY A 12 -15.73 3.34 6.13
N VAL A 13 -15.33 4.51 5.63
CA VAL A 13 -14.39 4.63 4.53
C VAL A 13 -13.05 4.25 5.11
N MET A 14 -12.54 3.11 4.69
CA MET A 14 -11.28 2.60 5.18
C MET A 14 -10.25 2.81 4.11
N ASP A 15 -9.19 3.51 4.48
CA ASP A 15 -8.09 3.74 3.59
C ASP A 15 -7.11 2.57 3.66
N VAL A 16 -6.37 2.35 2.58
CA VAL A 16 -5.31 1.33 2.53
C VAL A 16 -3.96 2.00 2.42
N LYS A 17 -3.00 1.50 3.20
CA LYS A 17 -1.60 1.89 3.07
C LYS A 17 -0.94 1.15 1.92
N VAL A 18 -0.30 1.90 1.05
CA VAL A 18 0.37 1.43 -0.16
C VAL A 18 1.80 1.96 -0.17
N ALA A 19 2.75 1.05 -0.31
CA ALA A 19 4.16 1.37 -0.42
C ALA A 19 4.59 1.46 -1.90
N PHE A 20 5.43 2.44 -2.22
CA PHE A 20 6.02 2.62 -3.54
C PHE A 20 7.53 2.55 -3.46
N ALA A 21 8.14 1.66 -4.24
CA ALA A 21 9.59 1.60 -4.41
C ALA A 21 10.04 2.71 -5.37
N THR A 22 10.35 3.88 -4.80
CA THR A 22 10.71 5.09 -5.54
C THR A 22 11.88 5.82 -4.88
N GLU A 23 12.77 6.35 -5.71
CA GLU A 23 13.86 7.26 -5.30
C GLU A 23 13.48 8.73 -5.46
N ASP A 24 12.70 9.04 -6.51
CA ASP A 24 12.36 10.41 -6.91
C ASP A 24 11.04 10.92 -6.32
N GLY A 25 10.20 10.03 -5.79
CA GLY A 25 8.84 10.34 -5.31
C GLY A 25 7.84 10.66 -6.41
N VAL A 26 8.20 10.42 -7.68
CA VAL A 26 7.40 10.76 -8.87
C VAL A 26 7.06 9.51 -9.67
N THR A 27 7.99 8.56 -9.78
CA THR A 27 7.83 7.34 -10.55
C THR A 27 8.23 6.09 -9.76
N VAL A 28 7.65 4.94 -10.10
CA VAL A 28 8.12 3.66 -9.58
C VAL A 28 9.32 3.23 -10.42
N ASN A 29 10.51 3.39 -9.85
CA ASN A 29 11.77 3.18 -10.55
C ASN A 29 12.72 2.21 -9.82
N CYS A 30 12.46 1.86 -8.55
CA CYS A 30 13.38 1.04 -7.78
C CYS A 30 13.10 -0.47 -7.89
N HIS A 31 14.18 -1.25 -7.97
CA HIS A 31 14.15 -2.68 -7.70
C HIS A 31 14.03 -2.90 -6.18
N PHE A 32 13.14 -3.80 -5.73
CA PHE A 32 12.87 -4.05 -4.31
C PHE A 32 14.16 -4.25 -3.50
N GLY A 33 15.01 -5.19 -3.93
CA GLY A 33 16.24 -5.55 -3.20
C GLY A 33 17.31 -4.45 -3.14
N HIS A 34 17.17 -3.37 -3.92
CA HIS A 34 18.10 -2.23 -3.91
C HIS A 34 17.44 -0.94 -3.40
N ALA A 35 16.13 -0.94 -3.20
CA ALA A 35 15.42 0.21 -2.65
C ALA A 35 16.08 0.62 -1.33
N GLN A 36 16.30 1.92 -1.14
CA GLN A 36 16.80 2.51 0.10
C GLN A 36 15.68 3.17 0.93
N SER A 37 14.54 3.40 0.27
CA SER A 37 13.33 3.89 0.91
C SER A 37 12.06 3.40 0.21
N PHE A 38 10.94 3.55 0.90
CA PHE A 38 9.61 3.44 0.31
C PHE A 38 8.80 4.69 0.64
N ASP A 39 8.10 5.21 -0.37
CA ASP A 39 7.09 6.25 -0.14
C ASP A 39 5.76 5.59 0.20
N ILE A 40 5.18 5.98 1.34
CA ILE A 40 3.95 5.40 1.85
C ILE A 40 2.82 6.37 1.61
N TYR A 41 1.77 5.86 0.95
CA TYR A 41 0.54 6.59 0.72
C TYR A 41 -0.63 5.86 1.37
N GLU A 42 -1.60 6.65 1.78
CA GLU A 42 -2.92 6.18 2.18
C GLU A 42 -3.89 6.48 1.04
N ILE A 43 -4.69 5.49 0.63
CA ILE A 43 -5.61 5.61 -0.50
C ILE A 43 -6.99 5.09 -0.10
N GLY A 44 -8.02 5.90 -0.33
CA GLY A 44 -9.41 5.54 -0.07
C GLY A 44 -10.36 6.12 -1.10
N THR A 45 -11.66 6.13 -0.77
CA THR A 45 -12.69 6.64 -1.67
C THR A 45 -12.74 8.16 -1.77
N GLU A 46 -12.07 8.87 -0.85
CA GLU A 46 -11.98 10.34 -0.87
C GLU A 46 -10.72 10.84 -1.62
N GLY A 47 -9.77 9.94 -1.90
CA GLY A 47 -8.55 10.27 -2.64
C GLY A 47 -7.32 9.53 -2.11
N SER A 48 -6.16 10.13 -2.30
CA SER A 48 -4.86 9.61 -1.83
C SER A 48 -4.06 10.67 -1.10
N ARG A 49 -3.32 10.27 -0.08
CA ARG A 49 -2.50 11.16 0.75
C ARG A 49 -1.11 10.56 0.95
N PHE A 50 -0.07 11.34 0.70
CA PHE A 50 1.29 10.97 1.10
C PHE A 50 1.38 11.01 2.63
N LEU A 51 1.90 9.94 3.22
CA LEU A 51 2.10 9.85 4.66
C LEU A 51 3.54 10.23 5.01
N GLU A 52 4.49 9.46 4.48
CA GLU A 52 5.89 9.55 4.87
C GLU A 52 6.77 8.77 3.88
N ARG A 53 8.07 9.08 3.92
CA ARG A 53 9.11 8.27 3.30
C ARG A 53 9.80 7.45 4.39
N ARG A 54 9.77 6.13 4.27
CA ARG A 54 10.43 5.22 5.21
C ARG A 54 11.78 4.79 4.66
N MET A 55 12.84 5.12 5.38
CA MET A 55 14.19 4.66 5.08
C MET A 55 14.35 3.20 5.52
N ILE A 56 15.12 2.43 4.78
CA ILE A 56 15.42 1.05 5.12
C ILE A 56 16.69 1.00 5.96
N GLU A 57 16.61 0.30 7.07
CA GLU A 57 17.78 -0.09 7.86
C GLU A 57 18.25 -1.46 7.38
N ASP A 58 19.31 -1.48 6.57
CA ASP A 58 19.86 -2.70 6.02
C ASP A 58 20.88 -3.36 6.96
N GLY A 59 20.73 -4.67 7.17
CA GLY A 59 21.77 -5.52 7.75
C GLY A 59 22.83 -5.93 6.71
N GLU A 60 23.93 -6.54 7.16
CA GLU A 60 25.05 -6.91 6.30
C GLU A 60 24.70 -8.06 5.33
N GLU A 61 23.90 -9.02 5.79
CA GLU A 61 23.53 -10.20 5.03
C GLU A 61 22.31 -9.99 4.12
N GLU A 62 22.24 -10.67 2.98
CA GLU A 62 21.13 -10.53 2.02
C GLU A 62 19.75 -10.85 2.61
N VAL A 63 19.69 -11.84 3.50
CA VAL A 63 18.45 -12.21 4.21
C VAL A 63 17.98 -11.04 5.07
N GLN A 64 18.89 -10.42 5.81
CA GLN A 64 18.61 -9.28 6.69
C GLN A 64 18.20 -8.05 5.87
N ARG A 65 18.82 -7.83 4.71
CA ARG A 65 18.42 -6.77 3.75
C ARG A 65 16.98 -6.92 3.26
N ILE A 66 16.55 -8.14 2.95
CA ILE A 66 15.16 -8.39 2.53
C ILE A 66 14.20 -8.19 3.72
N ASP A 67 14.56 -8.69 4.89
CA ASP A 67 13.68 -8.62 6.05
C ASP A 67 13.52 -7.18 6.56
N GLY A 68 14.59 -6.35 6.54
CA GLY A 68 14.51 -4.92 6.84
C GLY A 68 13.59 -4.15 5.88
N ARG A 69 13.63 -4.49 4.59
CA ARG A 69 12.69 -3.94 3.59
C ARG A 69 11.25 -4.31 3.88
N ILE A 70 10.99 -5.56 4.25
CA ILE A 70 9.64 -6.02 4.58
C ILE A 70 9.14 -5.33 5.86
N GLU A 71 10.01 -5.18 6.86
CA GLU A 71 9.65 -4.52 8.12
C GLU A 71 9.25 -3.06 7.91
N ALA A 72 9.97 -2.34 7.04
CA ALA A 72 9.66 -0.96 6.69
C ALA A 72 8.24 -0.77 6.10
N ILE A 73 7.62 -1.82 5.56
CA ILE A 73 6.29 -1.75 4.90
C ILE A 73 5.31 -2.78 5.47
N ARG A 74 5.55 -3.32 6.66
CA ARG A 74 4.75 -4.42 7.24
C ARG A 74 3.27 -4.08 7.44
N ASP A 75 2.96 -2.80 7.66
CA ASP A 75 1.60 -2.28 7.80
C ASP A 75 0.94 -1.90 6.46
N CYS A 76 1.62 -2.08 5.32
CA CYS A 76 1.10 -1.77 4.00
C CYS A 76 0.40 -3.00 3.40
N ALA A 77 -0.74 -2.78 2.74
CA ALA A 77 -1.47 -3.85 2.06
C ALA A 77 -0.85 -4.20 0.70
N ILE A 78 -0.23 -3.20 0.04
CA ILE A 78 0.27 -3.29 -1.33
C ILE A 78 1.66 -2.69 -1.42
N LEU A 79 2.52 -3.31 -2.23
CA LEU A 79 3.82 -2.77 -2.64
C LEU A 79 3.85 -2.64 -4.15
N TYR A 80 4.01 -1.42 -4.66
CA TYR A 80 4.33 -1.16 -6.06
C TYR A 80 5.84 -1.11 -6.28
N VAL A 81 6.32 -1.86 -7.26
CA VAL A 81 7.76 -2.02 -7.53
C VAL A 81 8.05 -2.20 -9.02
N ASN A 82 9.19 -1.69 -9.49
CA ASN A 82 9.64 -1.93 -10.87
C ASN A 82 10.05 -3.40 -11.07
N ALA A 83 10.85 -3.92 -10.14
CA ALA A 83 11.32 -5.30 -10.18
C ALA A 83 11.53 -5.91 -8.80
N ILE A 84 11.24 -7.20 -8.67
CA ILE A 84 11.39 -7.98 -7.43
C ILE A 84 11.71 -9.43 -7.78
N GLY A 85 12.74 -9.99 -7.14
CA GLY A 85 13.11 -11.40 -7.30
C GLY A 85 12.09 -12.34 -6.66
N ALA A 86 11.98 -13.57 -7.18
CA ALA A 86 10.95 -14.54 -6.75
C ALA A 86 11.01 -14.86 -5.24
N ALA A 87 12.21 -15.01 -4.68
CA ALA A 87 12.38 -15.29 -3.25
C ALA A 87 11.88 -14.12 -2.36
N ALA A 88 12.19 -12.88 -2.74
CA ALA A 88 11.70 -11.68 -2.07
C ALA A 88 10.17 -11.54 -2.22
N ALA A 89 9.62 -11.71 -3.42
CA ALA A 89 8.17 -11.65 -3.67
C ALA A 89 7.40 -12.67 -2.81
N ALA A 90 7.94 -13.89 -2.66
CA ALA A 90 7.35 -14.90 -1.80
C ALA A 90 7.37 -14.48 -0.30
N ARG A 91 8.44 -13.82 0.16
CA ARG A 91 8.51 -13.30 1.54
C ARG A 91 7.55 -12.14 1.78
N VAL A 92 7.48 -11.17 0.87
CA VAL A 92 6.53 -10.05 0.89
C VAL A 92 5.09 -10.56 0.94
N THR A 93 4.76 -11.55 0.10
CA THR A 93 3.42 -12.18 0.09
C THR A 93 3.11 -12.90 1.40
N ARG A 94 4.10 -13.60 1.99
CA ARG A 94 3.95 -14.24 3.31
C ARG A 94 3.75 -13.22 4.44
N ALA A 95 4.29 -12.02 4.29
CA ALA A 95 4.05 -10.90 5.19
C ALA A 95 2.67 -10.23 4.99
N ARG A 96 1.80 -10.82 4.15
CA ARG A 96 0.45 -10.31 3.80
C ARG A 96 0.44 -9.01 3.00
N ILE A 97 1.54 -8.69 2.34
CA ILE A 97 1.66 -7.54 1.45
C ILE A 97 1.53 -8.07 0.01
N HIS A 98 0.70 -7.43 -0.81
CA HIS A 98 0.55 -7.80 -2.22
C HIS A 98 1.56 -7.05 -3.10
N PRO A 99 2.60 -7.71 -3.66
CA PRO A 99 3.52 -7.05 -4.57
C PRO A 99 2.90 -6.91 -5.97
N VAL A 100 2.92 -5.70 -6.51
CA VAL A 100 2.47 -5.37 -7.87
C VAL A 100 3.67 -4.86 -8.67
N LYS A 101 4.05 -5.62 -9.70
CA LYS A 101 5.11 -5.20 -10.61
C LYS A 101 4.55 -4.24 -11.65
N VAL A 102 5.17 -3.07 -11.79
CA VAL A 102 4.85 -2.08 -12.84
C VAL A 102 6.02 -1.94 -13.80
N ARG A 103 5.81 -1.17 -14.88
CA ARG A 103 6.91 -0.81 -15.78
C ARG A 103 7.80 0.21 -15.08
N GLU A 104 9.08 0.21 -15.43
CA GLU A 104 10.01 1.23 -14.99
C GLU A 104 9.53 2.62 -15.43
N GLY A 105 9.53 3.57 -14.50
CA GLY A 105 9.11 4.94 -14.77
C GLY A 105 7.59 5.15 -14.77
N GLU A 106 6.81 4.15 -14.36
CA GLU A 106 5.36 4.32 -14.21
C GLU A 106 5.07 5.44 -13.18
N PRO A 107 4.32 6.49 -13.56
CA PRO A 107 4.07 7.62 -12.66
C PRO A 107 3.23 7.21 -11.46
N LEU A 108 3.62 7.66 -10.26
CA LEU A 108 2.85 7.43 -9.03
C LEU A 108 1.42 7.97 -9.18
N VAL A 109 1.26 9.15 -9.79
CA VAL A 109 -0.07 9.77 -9.97
C VAL A 109 -1.02 8.88 -10.78
N SER A 110 -0.52 8.16 -11.79
CA SER A 110 -1.32 7.23 -12.58
C SER A 110 -1.77 6.05 -11.73
N ILE A 111 -0.84 5.48 -10.95
CA ILE A 111 -1.13 4.34 -10.08
C ILE A 111 -2.12 4.72 -8.97
N LEU A 112 -1.96 5.90 -8.35
CA LEU A 112 -2.88 6.42 -7.35
C LEU A 112 -4.30 6.58 -7.92
N ALA A 113 -4.42 7.15 -9.12
CA ALA A 113 -5.70 7.30 -9.80
C ALA A 113 -6.35 5.94 -10.13
N ASP A 114 -5.55 4.98 -10.59
CA ASP A 114 -6.02 3.62 -10.88
C ASP A 114 -6.49 2.91 -9.61
N MET A 115 -5.74 3.04 -8.52
CA MET A 115 -6.10 2.44 -7.24
C MET A 115 -7.37 3.04 -6.65
N HIS A 116 -7.50 4.36 -6.71
CA HIS A 116 -8.71 5.03 -6.29
C HIS A 116 -9.95 4.51 -7.03
N ARG A 117 -9.85 4.31 -8.37
CA ARG A 117 -10.95 3.72 -9.18
C ARG A 117 -11.26 2.28 -8.77
N VAL A 118 -10.24 1.47 -8.50
CA VAL A 118 -10.44 0.09 -8.04
C VAL A 118 -11.18 0.06 -6.70
N LEU A 119 -10.79 0.92 -5.76
CA LEU A 119 -11.39 1.01 -4.44
C LEU A 119 -12.85 1.49 -4.48
N THR A 120 -13.16 2.47 -5.33
CA THR A 120 -14.53 3.03 -5.45
C THR A 120 -15.49 2.14 -6.22
N HIS A 121 -15.04 1.44 -7.27
CA HIS A 121 -15.97 0.74 -8.17
C HIS A 121 -16.09 -0.76 -7.91
N ASN A 122 -14.97 -1.49 -7.86
CA ASN A 122 -15.02 -2.95 -7.74
C ASN A 122 -13.74 -3.49 -7.10
N PRO A 123 -13.55 -3.27 -5.78
CA PRO A 123 -12.38 -3.76 -5.10
C PRO A 123 -12.36 -5.30 -5.14
N PRO A 124 -11.22 -5.93 -5.45
CA PRO A 124 -11.08 -7.37 -5.41
C PRO A 124 -11.52 -7.96 -4.06
N PRO A 125 -11.99 -9.23 -4.01
CA PRO A 125 -12.49 -9.82 -2.77
C PRO A 125 -11.49 -9.76 -1.60
N TRP A 126 -10.19 -9.90 -1.88
CA TRP A 126 -9.14 -9.82 -0.87
C TRP A 126 -8.96 -8.40 -0.32
N LEU A 127 -9.07 -7.37 -1.17
CA LEU A 127 -8.95 -5.97 -0.78
C LEU A 127 -10.18 -5.53 0.00
N ARG A 128 -11.37 -5.96 -0.43
CA ARG A 128 -12.62 -5.78 0.31
C ARG A 128 -12.53 -6.33 1.73
N LYS A 129 -11.88 -7.48 1.91
CA LYS A 129 -11.68 -8.06 3.25
C LYS A 129 -10.78 -7.19 4.13
N ILE A 130 -9.72 -6.58 3.58
CA ILE A 130 -8.85 -5.66 4.34
C ILE A 130 -9.64 -4.41 4.74
N LEU A 131 -10.34 -3.79 3.79
CA LEU A 131 -11.21 -2.63 4.01
C LEU A 131 -12.29 -2.87 5.06
N MET A 132 -12.84 -4.09 5.15
CA MET A 132 -13.86 -4.45 6.14
C MET A 132 -13.28 -4.91 7.48
N SER A 133 -12.02 -5.36 7.53
CA SER A 133 -11.37 -5.89 8.74
C SER A 133 -10.88 -4.78 9.68
N GLU A 134 -10.42 -3.66 9.13
CA GLU A 134 -10.04 -2.47 9.90
C GLU A 134 -11.27 -1.86 10.63
N ALA A 135 -12.48 -2.05 10.10
CA ALA A 135 -13.74 -1.53 10.67
C ALA A 135 -14.15 -2.29 11.93
N GLY A 136 -13.70 -3.54 12.06
CA GLY A 136 -13.92 -4.38 13.24
C GLY A 136 -12.97 -4.05 14.40
N ALA A 137 -11.76 -3.56 14.12
CA ALA A 137 -10.77 -3.25 15.16
C ALA A 137 -11.06 -1.92 15.87
N ALA A 138 -11.65 -0.94 15.17
CA ALA A 138 -12.07 0.33 15.78
C ALA A 138 -13.26 0.16 16.76
N ASN A 139 -14.03 -0.92 16.65
CA ASN A 139 -15.20 -1.20 17.50
C ASN A 139 -14.95 -2.19 18.65
N SER A 140 -13.73 -2.70 18.85
CA SER A 140 -13.39 -3.59 19.98
C SER A 140 -12.63 -2.92 21.12
N SER A 141 -12.54 -1.58 21.12
CA SER A 141 -12.00 -0.82 22.25
C SER A 141 -13.14 -0.37 23.18
N GLY A 142 -13.70 -1.32 23.93
CA GLY A 142 -14.36 -1.04 25.21
C GLY A 142 -15.60 -1.90 25.50
N PRO A 143 -15.95 -2.07 26.78
CA PRO A 143 -15.20 -1.76 28.01
C PRO A 143 -14.35 -2.94 28.51
#